data_AF-A0A537DE55-F1
#
_entry.id   AF-A0A537DE55-F1
#
_cell.length_a   1.000
_cell.length_b   1.000
_cell.length_c   1.000
_cell.angle_alpha   90.00
_cell.angle_beta   90.00
_cell.angle_gamma   90.00
#
_symmetry.space_group_name_H-M   'P 1'
#
loop_
_entity.id
_entity.type
_entity.pdbx_description
1 polymer ?
#
loop_
_entity_poly.entity_id
_entity_poly.type
_entity_poly.pdbx_seq_one_letter_code
_entity_poly.pdbx_strand_id
1 'polypeptide(L)'
;MRTLVLLGILLFSAMWSNLAPSANAVTGAEIPTEGGTWTNPTISIVITPASNMPWFKASYLYDVNHAIARWAKSVITYTDAYGSYYLRKLGFTTCISGVNETLCATPDIRIQFIQSFGSQSAGLGLTSVRIQQNSGVFVAPTTTTLATYDPTNTTQLTDTDMINIASHEFGHALGLNHATVSITDDGTFELMFLSYGQGVGNPGNSLEAPSTLDMYALSNIYDWLANPSGFTGAGHPVAIYSLPPGIAYESVYPYSEQIQSLQSSINQMRLEILIVAVVAGLLLAVSLALGILLARNKHVQAQTDSWQIVGPPAPTELSVFVMD
;
A
#
# COMPACT_ATOMS: atom_id res chain seq x y z
N MET A 1 28.56 -6.78 -35.82
CA MET A 1 28.89 -7.59 -34.62
C MET A 1 28.75 -6.83 -33.31
N ARG A 2 29.14 -5.55 -33.21
CA ARG A 2 28.98 -4.74 -31.98
C ARG A 2 27.53 -4.35 -31.60
N THR A 3 26.60 -4.30 -32.55
CA THR A 3 25.18 -3.97 -32.30
C THR A 3 24.32 -5.12 -31.79
N LEU A 4 24.71 -6.38 -32.06
CA LEU A 4 24.01 -7.58 -31.55
C LEU A 4 24.34 -7.88 -30.08
N VAL A 5 25.50 -7.43 -29.60
CA VAL A 5 25.93 -7.62 -28.20
C VAL A 5 25.16 -6.71 -27.25
N LEU A 6 24.80 -5.49 -27.67
CA LEU A 6 24.02 -4.55 -26.85
C LEU A 6 22.54 -4.97 -26.70
N LEU A 7 21.95 -5.61 -27.72
CA LEU A 7 20.59 -6.14 -27.64
C LEU A 7 20.50 -7.38 -26.73
N GLY A 8 21.55 -8.21 -26.71
CA GLY A 8 21.65 -9.36 -25.81
C GLY A 8 21.77 -8.97 -24.33
N ILE A 9 22.44 -7.86 -24.01
CA ILE A 9 22.59 -7.36 -22.63
C ILE A 9 21.25 -6.78 -22.10
N LEU A 10 20.48 -6.09 -22.94
CA LEU A 10 19.14 -5.56 -22.59
C LEU A 10 18.09 -6.67 -22.38
N LEU A 11 18.19 -7.78 -23.12
CA LEU A 11 17.32 -8.95 -22.94
C LEU A 11 17.72 -9.82 -21.73
N PHE A 12 19.00 -9.86 -21.36
CA PHE A 12 19.45 -10.57 -20.16
C PHE A 12 19.12 -9.82 -18.86
N SER A 13 19.05 -8.49 -18.87
CA SER A 13 18.65 -7.69 -17.70
C SER A 13 17.15 -7.79 -17.36
N ALA A 14 16.30 -8.25 -18.31
CA ALA A 14 14.86 -8.42 -18.08
C ALA A 14 14.47 -9.82 -17.56
N MET A 15 15.41 -10.78 -17.49
CA MET A 15 15.13 -12.15 -17.04
C MET A 15 15.64 -12.47 -15.62
N TRP A 16 16.09 -11.47 -14.86
CA TRP A 16 16.62 -11.64 -13.49
C TRP A 16 15.77 -11.01 -12.38
N SER A 17 14.50 -10.73 -12.65
CA SER A 17 13.55 -10.29 -11.63
C SER A 17 12.27 -11.12 -11.69
N ASN A 18 12.40 -12.42 -11.40
CA ASN A 18 11.29 -13.30 -10.99
C ASN A 18 11.86 -14.48 -10.19
N LEU A 19 12.66 -14.17 -9.17
CA LEU A 19 12.64 -15.02 -7.99
C LEU A 19 11.41 -14.55 -7.23
N ALA A 20 10.38 -15.40 -7.17
CA ALA A 20 9.33 -15.25 -6.17
C ALA A 20 10.02 -14.96 -4.82
N PRO A 21 9.52 -14.02 -4.01
CA PRO A 21 10.02 -13.88 -2.66
C PRO A 21 9.93 -15.26 -2.03
N SER A 22 11.07 -15.86 -1.74
CA SER A 22 11.15 -16.98 -0.82
C SER A 22 10.40 -16.51 0.43
N ALA A 23 9.32 -17.21 0.79
CA ALA A 23 8.59 -17.05 2.04
C ALA A 23 9.52 -17.41 3.20
N ASN A 24 10.51 -16.56 3.44
CA ASN A 24 11.28 -16.53 4.65
C ASN A 24 10.54 -15.52 5.52
N ALA A 25 9.74 -16.02 6.47
CA ALA A 25 9.20 -15.19 7.53
C ALA A 25 10.35 -14.37 8.12
N VAL A 26 10.32 -13.05 7.97
CA VAL A 26 11.22 -12.19 8.73
C VAL A 26 10.67 -12.14 10.16
N THR A 27 11.22 -13.06 10.98
CA THR A 27 11.79 -12.80 12.30
C THR A 27 10.94 -12.02 13.34
N GLY A 28 10.52 -12.70 14.40
CA GLY A 28 10.33 -12.10 15.73
C GLY A 28 9.26 -11.02 15.90
N ALA A 29 8.43 -10.77 14.87
CA ALA A 29 7.29 -9.87 14.99
C ALA A 29 6.29 -10.45 16.00
N GLU A 30 5.88 -9.60 16.94
CA GLU A 30 4.98 -9.93 18.03
C GLU A 30 3.94 -8.83 18.16
N ILE A 31 2.73 -9.21 18.58
CA ILE A 31 1.68 -8.26 18.95
C ILE A 31 1.11 -8.64 20.32
N PRO A 32 1.24 -7.77 21.33
CA PRO A 32 0.50 -7.90 22.58
C PRO A 32 -0.99 -7.61 22.36
N THR A 33 -1.84 -8.10 23.26
CA THR A 33 -3.26 -7.75 23.33
C THR A 33 -3.54 -6.79 24.48
N GLU A 34 -4.61 -6.01 24.38
CA GLU A 34 -5.09 -5.15 25.47
C GLU A 34 -5.56 -5.98 26.68
N GLY A 35 -5.88 -7.27 26.48
CA GLY A 35 -6.42 -8.15 27.50
C GLY A 35 -7.92 -7.96 27.74
N GLY A 36 -8.66 -7.65 26.66
CA GLY A 36 -10.10 -7.58 26.68
C GLY A 36 -10.71 -8.14 25.39
N THR A 37 -11.95 -8.61 25.49
CA THR A 37 -12.79 -8.99 24.34
C THR A 37 -14.22 -8.46 24.50
N TRP A 38 -14.92 -8.30 23.38
CA TRP A 38 -16.36 -8.04 23.37
C TRP A 38 -17.12 -9.37 23.46
N THR A 39 -18.23 -9.38 24.17
CA THR A 39 -19.02 -10.61 24.43
C THR A 39 -20.19 -10.79 23.46
N ASN A 40 -20.45 -9.79 22.62
CA ASN A 40 -21.45 -9.85 21.56
C ASN A 40 -20.76 -9.99 20.21
N PRO A 41 -21.32 -10.80 19.28
CA PRO A 41 -20.75 -10.97 17.95
C PRO A 41 -20.89 -9.71 17.10
N THR A 42 -21.84 -8.83 17.42
CA THR A 42 -22.00 -7.53 16.76
C THR A 42 -21.60 -6.43 17.72
N ILE A 43 -20.57 -5.67 17.37
CA ILE A 43 -20.07 -4.52 18.12
C ILE A 43 -20.77 -3.28 17.59
N SER A 44 -21.32 -2.50 18.50
CA SER A 44 -22.03 -1.26 18.21
C SER A 44 -21.12 -0.05 18.40
N ILE A 45 -21.04 0.82 17.39
CA ILE A 45 -20.15 1.97 17.34
C ILE A 45 -20.97 3.23 17.13
N VAL A 46 -20.72 4.28 17.93
CA VAL A 46 -21.28 5.62 17.71
C VAL A 46 -20.16 6.60 17.40
N ILE A 47 -20.23 7.22 16.22
CA ILE A 47 -19.34 8.30 15.79
C ILE A 47 -20.00 9.63 16.11
N THR A 48 -19.33 10.47 16.89
CA THR A 48 -19.83 11.79 17.31
C THR A 48 -19.13 12.88 16.49
N PRO A 49 -19.82 13.51 15.52
CA PRO A 49 -19.22 14.56 14.69
C PRO A 49 -18.91 15.82 15.51
N ALA A 50 -17.92 16.57 15.06
CA ALA A 50 -17.64 17.93 15.54
C ALA A 50 -18.13 18.98 14.54
N SER A 51 -19.37 18.83 14.02
CA SER A 51 -19.89 19.57 12.85
C SER A 51 -19.83 21.10 12.93
N ASN A 52 -19.81 21.66 14.14
CA ASN A 52 -19.76 23.11 14.35
C ASN A 52 -18.33 23.64 14.52
N MET A 53 -17.32 22.79 14.42
CA MET A 53 -15.92 23.15 14.64
C MET A 53 -15.20 23.37 13.31
N PRO A 54 -14.46 24.48 13.15
CA PRO A 54 -13.80 24.83 11.89
C PRO A 54 -12.65 23.89 11.51
N TRP A 55 -12.09 23.15 12.47
CA TRP A 55 -11.01 22.19 12.26
C TRP A 55 -11.49 20.79 11.85
N PHE A 56 -12.81 20.56 11.80
CA PHE A 56 -13.42 19.27 11.48
C PHE A 56 -13.83 19.22 10.00
N LYS A 57 -13.42 18.16 9.29
CA LYS A 57 -13.89 17.88 7.92
C LYS A 57 -15.07 16.93 7.97
N ALA A 58 -16.14 17.25 7.25
CA ALA A 58 -17.31 16.37 7.17
C ALA A 58 -17.00 14.99 6.55
N SER A 59 -15.97 14.90 5.68
CA SER A 59 -15.49 13.64 5.10
C SER A 59 -15.04 12.63 6.14
N TYR A 60 -14.54 13.08 7.30
CA TYR A 60 -14.03 12.20 8.34
C TYR A 60 -15.06 11.21 8.89
N LEU A 61 -16.36 11.52 8.81
CA LEU A 61 -17.40 10.56 9.17
C LEU A 61 -17.43 9.35 8.22
N TYR A 62 -17.27 9.61 6.92
CA TYR A 62 -17.16 8.56 5.93
C TYR A 62 -15.85 7.80 6.12
N ASP A 63 -14.74 8.50 6.36
CA ASP A 63 -13.40 7.91 6.51
C ASP A 63 -13.33 6.93 7.69
N VAL A 64 -13.85 7.32 8.86
CA VAL A 64 -13.92 6.43 10.03
C VAL A 64 -14.81 5.23 9.76
N ASN A 65 -15.99 5.43 9.16
CA ASN A 65 -16.86 4.31 8.82
C ASN A 65 -16.23 3.38 7.77
N HIS A 66 -15.45 3.96 6.85
CA HIS A 66 -14.70 3.22 5.85
C HIS A 66 -13.60 2.38 6.49
N ALA A 67 -12.84 2.92 7.45
CA ALA A 67 -11.84 2.19 8.23
C ALA A 67 -12.44 0.96 8.93
N ILE A 68 -13.57 1.13 9.63
CA ILE A 68 -14.29 0.02 10.30
C ILE A 68 -14.75 -1.04 9.29
N ALA A 69 -15.31 -0.60 8.16
CA ALA A 69 -15.75 -1.52 7.11
C ALA A 69 -14.59 -2.27 6.45
N ARG A 70 -13.39 -1.67 6.38
CA ARG A 70 -12.19 -2.32 5.85
C ARG A 70 -11.75 -3.47 6.74
N TRP A 71 -11.77 -3.34 8.07
CA TRP A 71 -11.51 -4.45 8.98
C TRP A 71 -12.40 -5.67 8.70
N ALA A 72 -13.72 -5.47 8.54
CA ALA A 72 -14.64 -6.58 8.22
C ALA A 72 -14.28 -7.28 6.90
N LYS A 73 -13.86 -6.52 5.88
CA LYS A 73 -13.45 -7.08 4.59
C LYS A 73 -12.08 -7.76 4.63
N SER A 74 -11.15 -7.22 5.43
CA SER A 74 -9.84 -7.83 5.65
C SER A 74 -9.97 -9.15 6.42
N VAL A 75 -10.90 -9.26 7.39
CA VAL A 75 -11.24 -10.53 8.04
C VAL A 75 -11.68 -11.58 7.03
N ILE A 76 -12.54 -11.22 6.05
CA ILE A 76 -12.95 -12.15 4.99
C ILE A 76 -11.73 -12.65 4.21
N THR A 77 -10.88 -11.73 3.76
CA THR A 77 -9.67 -12.04 2.99
C THR A 77 -8.72 -12.96 3.77
N TYR A 78 -8.44 -12.62 5.03
CA TYR A 78 -7.60 -13.45 5.92
C TYR A 78 -8.18 -14.85 6.09
N THR A 79 -9.48 -14.94 6.39
CA THR A 79 -10.10 -16.22 6.70
C THR A 79 -10.26 -17.12 5.46
N ASP A 80 -10.36 -16.55 4.27
CA ASP A 80 -10.31 -17.31 3.01
C ASP A 80 -8.93 -17.94 2.78
N ALA A 81 -7.85 -17.27 3.18
CA ALA A 81 -6.48 -17.76 3.00
C ALA A 81 -6.00 -18.70 4.13
N TYR A 82 -6.37 -18.41 5.38
CA TYR A 82 -5.74 -19.01 6.57
C TYR A 82 -6.71 -19.74 7.51
N GLY A 83 -8.03 -19.72 7.27
CA GLY A 83 -9.03 -20.42 8.09
C GLY A 83 -9.72 -19.52 9.13
N SER A 84 -10.00 -20.01 10.33
CA SER A 84 -10.70 -19.25 11.39
C SER A 84 -12.03 -18.60 10.97
N TYR A 85 -12.82 -19.28 10.13
CA TYR A 85 -14.08 -18.77 9.57
C TYR A 85 -15.10 -18.29 10.60
N TYR A 86 -15.00 -18.73 11.87
CA TYR A 86 -15.82 -18.22 12.96
C TYR A 86 -15.66 -16.71 13.16
N LEU A 87 -14.49 -16.14 12.83
CA LEU A 87 -14.20 -14.71 12.99
C LEU A 87 -15.11 -13.85 12.10
N ARG A 88 -15.66 -14.40 11.02
CA ARG A 88 -16.65 -13.71 10.16
C ARG A 88 -17.98 -13.42 10.86
N LYS A 89 -18.24 -14.06 12.02
CA LYS A 89 -19.39 -13.74 12.86
C LYS A 89 -19.21 -12.40 13.58
N LEU A 90 -17.99 -11.88 13.66
CA LEU A 90 -17.71 -10.56 14.19
C LEU A 90 -18.23 -9.50 13.21
N GLY A 91 -19.30 -8.80 13.61
CA GLY A 91 -19.96 -7.76 12.84
C GLY A 91 -19.82 -6.40 13.50
N PHE A 92 -19.95 -5.34 12.70
CA PHE A 92 -19.84 -3.96 13.17
C PHE A 92 -21.08 -3.18 12.74
N THR A 93 -21.74 -2.52 13.68
CA THR A 93 -22.87 -1.62 13.42
C THR A 93 -22.45 -0.20 13.77
N THR A 94 -22.34 0.67 12.78
CA THR A 94 -21.96 2.08 12.96
C THR A 94 -23.19 2.99 12.93
N CYS A 95 -23.29 3.86 13.93
CA CYS A 95 -24.26 4.96 13.99
C CYS A 95 -23.54 6.30 14.10
N ILE A 96 -24.20 7.37 13.66
CA ILE A 96 -23.75 8.76 13.77
C ILE A 96 -24.63 9.48 14.80
N SER A 97 -24.00 10.13 15.77
CA SER A 97 -24.69 10.92 16.80
C SER A 97 -25.53 12.03 16.17
N GLY A 98 -26.76 12.19 16.66
CA GLY A 98 -27.75 13.13 16.11
C GLY A 98 -28.38 12.75 14.76
N VAL A 99 -28.01 11.62 14.15
CA VAL A 99 -28.60 11.14 12.88
C VAL A 99 -29.38 9.84 13.09
N ASN A 100 -28.72 8.79 13.59
CA ASN A 100 -29.32 7.47 13.78
C ASN A 100 -28.81 6.76 15.05
N GLU A 101 -28.33 7.53 16.04
CA GLU A 101 -27.76 7.01 17.29
C GLU A 101 -28.71 6.14 18.12
N THR A 102 -30.02 6.29 17.94
CA THR A 102 -31.03 5.45 18.61
C THR A 102 -30.92 3.97 18.22
N LEU A 103 -30.33 3.66 17.05
CA LEU A 103 -30.02 2.28 16.63
C LEU A 103 -28.82 1.69 17.41
N CYS A 104 -28.00 2.53 18.04
CA CYS A 104 -26.81 2.14 18.81
C CYS A 104 -26.84 2.74 20.23
N ALA A 105 -28.02 2.83 20.87
CA ALA A 105 -28.25 3.63 22.08
C ALA A 105 -27.31 3.34 23.27
N THR A 106 -26.79 2.11 23.37
CA THR A 106 -25.75 1.71 24.34
C THR A 106 -24.53 1.17 23.58
N PRO A 107 -23.67 2.05 23.03
CA PRO A 107 -22.60 1.61 22.15
C PRO A 107 -21.49 0.93 22.94
N ASP A 108 -20.87 -0.07 22.33
CA ASP A 108 -19.64 -0.69 22.81
C ASP A 108 -18.46 0.27 22.62
N ILE A 109 -18.43 1.00 21.50
CA ILE A 109 -17.35 1.93 21.14
C ILE A 109 -17.93 3.32 20.84
N ARG A 110 -17.33 4.36 21.41
CA ARG A 110 -17.58 5.76 21.04
C ARG A 110 -16.38 6.35 20.34
N ILE A 111 -16.60 6.96 19.18
CA ILE A 111 -15.58 7.69 18.42
C ILE A 111 -15.89 9.18 18.49
N GLN A 112 -14.89 9.98 18.84
CA GLN A 112 -14.98 11.43 18.92
C GLN A 112 -13.75 12.09 18.29
N PHE A 113 -13.89 13.38 17.94
CA PHE A 113 -12.83 14.14 17.30
C PHE A 113 -12.37 15.30 18.17
N ILE A 114 -11.08 15.60 18.11
CA ILE A 114 -10.46 16.80 18.65
C ILE A 114 -9.62 17.47 17.57
N GLN A 115 -9.27 18.74 17.76
CA GLN A 115 -8.39 19.42 16.81
C GLN A 115 -7.00 18.76 16.77
N SER A 116 -6.34 18.65 17.93
CA SER A 116 -5.01 18.06 18.08
C SER A 116 -4.81 17.67 19.55
N PHE A 117 -3.97 16.67 19.81
CA PHE A 117 -3.51 16.34 21.16
C PHE A 117 -2.46 17.34 21.69
N GLY A 118 -2.00 18.26 20.83
CA GLY A 118 -1.03 19.29 21.17
C GLY A 118 0.40 18.76 21.32
N SER A 119 1.37 19.67 21.45
CA SER A 119 2.80 19.33 21.43
C SER A 119 3.30 18.47 22.60
N GLN A 120 2.47 18.27 23.63
CA GLN A 120 2.77 17.41 24.78
C GLN A 120 2.45 15.93 24.51
N SER A 121 1.78 15.62 23.39
CA SER A 121 1.47 14.26 22.96
C SER A 121 1.70 14.13 21.46
N ALA A 122 2.55 13.19 21.06
CA ALA A 122 2.75 12.89 19.63
C ALA A 122 1.61 12.06 19.01
N GLY A 123 0.51 11.85 19.75
CA GLY A 123 -0.61 11.02 19.30
C GLY A 123 -1.41 11.67 18.17
N LEU A 124 -1.83 10.83 17.22
CA LEU A 124 -2.80 11.18 16.16
C LEU A 124 -4.18 10.57 16.46
N GLY A 125 -4.21 9.52 17.27
CA GLY A 125 -5.39 8.90 17.85
C GLY A 125 -5.09 8.44 19.28
N LEU A 126 -6.16 8.10 20.00
CA LEU A 126 -6.06 7.43 21.29
C LEU A 126 -7.36 6.65 21.57
N THR A 127 -7.22 5.36 21.83
CA THR A 127 -8.32 4.51 22.29
C THR A 127 -8.13 4.16 23.77
N SER A 128 -9.06 4.62 24.59
CA SER A 128 -9.12 4.29 26.00
C SER A 128 -10.02 3.08 26.21
N VAL A 129 -9.38 1.96 26.52
CA VAL A 129 -10.06 0.72 26.90
C VAL A 129 -10.17 0.59 28.41
N ARG A 130 -11.22 -0.09 28.87
CA ARG A 130 -11.37 -0.52 30.26
C ARG A 130 -11.76 -1.98 30.25
N ILE A 131 -11.13 -2.75 31.13
CA ILE A 131 -11.37 -4.19 31.24
C ILE A 131 -11.91 -4.47 32.63
N GLN A 132 -12.99 -5.24 32.70
CA GLN A 132 -13.56 -5.65 33.97
C GLN A 132 -12.56 -6.58 34.67
N GLN A 133 -12.20 -6.22 35.90
CA GLN A 133 -11.17 -6.91 36.68
C GLN A 133 -11.45 -8.41 36.76
N ASN A 134 -10.41 -9.21 36.51
CA ASN A 134 -10.43 -10.68 36.53
C ASN A 134 -11.39 -11.35 35.53
N SER A 135 -11.94 -10.60 34.56
CA SER A 135 -12.84 -11.16 33.55
C SER A 135 -12.26 -11.16 32.14
N GLY A 136 -11.33 -10.28 31.78
CA GLY A 136 -10.87 -10.15 30.38
C GLY A 136 -11.95 -9.64 29.42
N VAL A 137 -13.00 -9.00 29.94
CA VAL A 137 -14.12 -8.45 29.15
C VAL A 137 -14.06 -6.93 29.15
N PHE A 138 -14.30 -6.32 27.99
CA PHE A 138 -14.36 -4.86 27.88
C PHE A 138 -15.56 -4.26 28.61
N VAL A 139 -15.36 -3.06 29.17
CA VAL A 139 -16.40 -2.27 29.83
C VAL A 139 -16.85 -1.14 28.90
N ALA A 140 -18.01 -1.33 28.27
CA ALA A 140 -18.62 -0.35 27.38
C ALA A 140 -18.95 1.00 28.08
N PRO A 141 -18.90 2.13 27.35
CA PRO A 141 -18.21 2.26 26.08
C PRO A 141 -16.68 2.34 26.28
N THR A 142 -15.90 1.79 25.35
CA THR A 142 -14.53 2.28 25.11
C THR A 142 -14.61 3.60 24.33
N THR A 143 -13.60 4.46 24.47
CA THR A 143 -13.58 5.77 23.81
C THR A 143 -12.37 5.91 22.93
N THR A 144 -12.59 6.08 21.63
CA THR A 144 -11.58 6.43 20.63
C THR A 144 -11.67 7.92 20.34
N THR A 145 -10.54 8.62 20.48
CA THR A 145 -10.40 10.04 20.17
C THR A 145 -9.46 10.21 18.99
N LEU A 146 -9.90 10.89 17.94
CA LEU A 146 -9.14 11.11 16.72
C LEU A 146 -8.78 12.60 16.59
N ALA A 147 -7.51 12.90 16.34
CA ALA A 147 -7.09 14.26 16.00
C ALA A 147 -7.47 14.60 14.56
N THR A 148 -7.62 15.89 14.25
CA THR A 148 -7.82 16.37 12.87
C THR A 148 -6.61 17.11 12.30
N TYR A 149 -5.65 17.44 13.15
CA TYR A 149 -4.35 18.01 12.83
C TYR A 149 -3.21 17.21 13.48
N ASP A 150 -2.00 17.40 12.97
CA ASP A 150 -0.76 16.97 13.61
C ASP A 150 -0.59 17.55 15.04
N PRO A 151 0.33 17.00 15.87
CA PRO A 151 0.58 17.50 17.22
C PRO A 151 1.02 18.97 17.30
N THR A 152 1.61 19.49 16.23
CA THR A 152 2.00 20.91 16.10
C THR A 152 0.86 21.82 15.67
N ASN A 153 -0.32 21.26 15.35
CA ASN A 153 -1.51 21.95 14.89
C ASN A 153 -1.26 22.82 13.63
N THR A 154 -0.39 22.33 12.74
CA THR A 154 0.06 22.99 11.51
C THR A 154 -0.46 22.31 10.26
N THR A 155 -0.61 20.99 10.31
CA THR A 155 -0.99 20.18 9.15
C THR A 155 -2.30 19.47 9.43
N GLN A 156 -3.33 19.76 8.63
CA GLN A 156 -4.59 19.05 8.70
C GLN A 156 -4.42 17.64 8.10
N LEU A 157 -4.99 16.64 8.75
CA LEU A 157 -4.99 15.27 8.27
C LEU A 157 -5.74 15.16 6.93
N THR A 158 -5.22 14.33 6.03
CA THR A 158 -5.95 13.96 4.80
C THR A 158 -7.05 12.94 5.13
N ASP A 159 -7.93 12.67 4.16
CA ASP A 159 -8.93 11.60 4.32
C ASP A 159 -8.24 10.22 4.44
N THR A 160 -7.15 9.99 3.69
CA THR A 160 -6.33 8.77 3.84
C THR A 160 -5.72 8.65 5.22
N ASP A 161 -5.17 9.74 5.77
CA ASP A 161 -4.62 9.71 7.13
C ASP A 161 -5.70 9.36 8.16
N MET A 162 -6.88 9.98 8.04
CA MET A 162 -8.01 9.70 8.92
C MET A 162 -8.44 8.23 8.82
N ILE A 163 -8.49 7.64 7.62
CA ILE A 163 -8.79 6.22 7.45
C ILE A 163 -7.74 5.34 8.16
N ASN A 164 -6.46 5.61 7.97
CA ASN A 164 -5.38 4.80 8.56
C ASN A 164 -5.38 4.90 10.10
N ILE A 165 -5.44 6.12 10.64
CA ILE A 165 -5.47 6.34 12.10
C ILE A 165 -6.73 5.74 12.71
N ALA A 166 -7.91 5.97 12.12
CA ALA A 166 -9.14 5.36 12.61
C ALA A 166 -9.09 3.83 12.54
N SER A 167 -8.43 3.25 11.54
CA SER A 167 -8.24 1.81 11.41
C SER A 167 -7.33 1.26 12.51
N HIS A 168 -6.23 1.95 12.82
CA HIS A 168 -5.33 1.61 13.92
C HIS A 168 -6.05 1.66 15.28
N GLU A 169 -6.72 2.78 15.57
CA GLU A 169 -7.47 2.96 16.80
C GLU A 169 -8.62 1.95 16.96
N PHE A 170 -9.24 1.56 15.86
CA PHE A 170 -10.24 0.50 15.88
C PHE A 170 -9.62 -0.85 16.24
N GLY A 171 -8.38 -1.13 15.84
CA GLY A 171 -7.62 -2.32 16.29
C GLY A 171 -7.49 -2.39 17.81
N HIS A 172 -7.18 -1.27 18.47
CA HIS A 172 -7.21 -1.18 19.94
C HIS A 172 -8.59 -1.47 20.52
N ALA A 173 -9.65 -0.93 19.91
CA ALA A 173 -11.02 -1.17 20.34
C ALA A 173 -11.47 -2.64 20.14
N LEU A 174 -10.76 -3.41 19.30
CA LEU A 174 -10.90 -4.86 19.12
C LEU A 174 -9.98 -5.68 20.05
N GLY A 175 -9.09 -5.02 20.80
CA GLY A 175 -8.22 -5.65 21.80
C GLY A 175 -6.80 -5.96 21.34
N LEU A 176 -6.38 -5.42 20.20
CA LEU A 176 -4.97 -5.44 19.79
C LEU A 176 -4.19 -4.31 20.47
N ASN A 177 -2.96 -4.57 20.90
CA ASN A 177 -2.01 -3.53 21.26
C ASN A 177 -1.05 -3.29 20.08
N HIS A 178 0.04 -2.58 20.31
CA HIS A 178 1.00 -2.28 19.25
C HIS A 178 1.86 -3.47 18.85
N ALA A 179 1.96 -3.72 17.55
CA ALA A 179 2.94 -4.64 16.99
C ALA A 179 4.38 -4.13 17.25
N THR A 180 5.33 -5.06 17.38
CA THR A 180 6.73 -4.74 17.70
C THR A 180 7.57 -4.28 16.51
N VAL A 181 7.07 -4.47 15.29
CA VAL A 181 7.78 -4.18 14.04
C VAL A 181 6.95 -3.23 13.17
N SER A 182 7.62 -2.27 12.51
CA SER A 182 6.94 -1.19 11.77
C SER A 182 6.61 -1.51 10.30
N ILE A 183 7.22 -2.56 9.75
CA ILE A 183 7.11 -2.94 8.35
C ILE A 183 6.89 -4.45 8.28
N THR A 184 5.96 -4.87 7.43
CA THR A 184 5.68 -6.28 7.11
C THR A 184 6.68 -6.84 6.08
N ASP A 185 6.68 -8.15 5.86
CA ASP A 185 7.62 -8.82 4.94
C ASP A 185 7.39 -8.43 3.47
N ASP A 186 6.17 -7.99 3.11
CA ASP A 186 5.83 -7.45 1.79
C ASP A 186 6.18 -5.95 1.63
N GLY A 187 6.77 -5.34 2.67
CA GLY A 187 7.31 -3.98 2.63
C GLY A 187 6.27 -2.88 2.85
N THR A 188 5.05 -3.22 3.28
CA THR A 188 4.02 -2.27 3.67
C THR A 188 4.15 -1.89 5.15
N PHE A 189 3.50 -0.81 5.56
CA PHE A 189 3.47 -0.41 6.97
C PHE A 189 2.58 -1.34 7.78
N GLU A 190 3.06 -1.74 8.95
CA GLU A 190 2.26 -2.46 9.95
C GLU A 190 1.26 -1.49 10.58
N LEU A 191 -0.03 -1.73 10.33
CA LEU A 191 -1.13 -0.88 10.79
C LEU A 191 -1.08 -0.68 12.30
N MET A 192 -0.84 -1.74 13.08
CA MET A 192 -0.81 -1.68 14.54
C MET A 192 0.55 -1.26 15.10
N PHE A 193 1.49 -0.74 14.30
CA PHE A 193 2.73 -0.20 14.85
C PHE A 193 2.47 1.14 15.56
N LEU A 194 3.15 1.37 16.69
CA LEU A 194 2.94 2.55 17.56
C LEU A 194 3.10 3.90 16.83
N SER A 195 3.99 3.98 15.85
CA SER A 195 4.26 5.24 15.14
C SER A 195 3.66 5.22 13.75
N TYR A 196 2.94 6.30 13.39
CA TYR A 196 2.40 6.45 12.06
C TYR A 196 3.53 6.50 11.01
N GLY A 197 3.53 5.57 10.06
CA GLY A 197 4.63 5.35 9.13
C GLY A 197 4.73 6.36 7.99
N GLN A 198 3.69 7.20 7.81
CA GLN A 198 3.55 8.07 6.64
C GLN A 198 3.60 9.55 7.01
N GLY A 199 3.89 10.40 6.02
CA GLY A 199 3.95 11.84 6.22
C GLY A 199 2.55 12.43 6.41
N VAL A 200 2.21 12.86 7.63
CA VAL A 200 0.91 13.48 7.93
C VAL A 200 0.59 14.60 6.94
N GLY A 201 -0.63 14.60 6.38
CA GLY A 201 -1.07 15.63 5.43
C GLY A 201 -0.64 15.40 3.99
N ASN A 202 0.14 14.35 3.70
CA ASN A 202 0.62 14.07 2.35
C ASN A 202 -0.50 13.43 1.50
N PRO A 203 -0.93 14.06 0.39
CA PRO A 203 -1.98 13.50 -0.48
C PRO A 203 -1.56 12.22 -1.20
N GLY A 204 -0.26 11.89 -1.20
CA GLY A 204 0.28 10.64 -1.74
C GLY A 204 0.31 9.48 -0.76
N ASN A 205 -0.21 9.64 0.46
CA ASN A 205 -0.28 8.55 1.42
C ASN A 205 -1.14 7.39 0.88
N SER A 206 -0.71 6.19 1.22
CA SER A 206 -1.36 4.94 0.89
C SER A 206 -2.24 4.46 2.03
N LEU A 207 -3.25 3.66 1.71
CA LEU A 207 -4.05 3.00 2.73
C LEU A 207 -3.25 1.87 3.38
N GLU A 208 -3.22 1.86 4.70
CA GLU A 208 -2.69 0.77 5.51
C GLU A 208 -3.81 -0.27 5.75
N ALA A 209 -3.46 -1.53 5.98
CA ALA A 209 -4.41 -2.58 6.28
C ALA A 209 -3.86 -3.45 7.40
N PRO A 210 -4.74 -4.09 8.20
CA PRO A 210 -4.25 -4.97 9.25
C PRO A 210 -3.43 -6.10 8.67
N SER A 211 -2.38 -6.53 9.35
CA SER A 211 -1.52 -7.60 8.90
C SER A 211 -2.09 -8.99 9.21
N THR A 212 -1.44 -10.03 8.68
CA THR A 212 -1.71 -11.40 9.08
C THR A 212 -1.46 -11.63 10.58
N LEU A 213 -0.54 -10.88 11.19
CA LEU A 213 -0.27 -10.93 12.63
C LEU A 213 -1.44 -10.35 13.42
N ASP A 214 -1.96 -9.19 13.02
CA ASP A 214 -3.16 -8.58 13.61
C ASP A 214 -4.36 -9.52 13.54
N MET A 215 -4.58 -10.10 12.37
CA MET A 215 -5.70 -11.01 12.12
C MET A 215 -5.57 -12.31 12.90
N TYR A 216 -4.35 -12.84 13.03
CA TYR A 216 -4.09 -14.01 13.84
C TYR A 216 -4.38 -13.72 15.33
N ALA A 217 -3.87 -12.62 15.87
CA ALA A 217 -4.17 -12.20 17.23
C ALA A 217 -5.68 -11.99 17.45
N LEU A 218 -6.36 -11.32 16.50
CA LEU A 218 -7.80 -11.11 16.54
C LEU A 218 -8.58 -12.44 16.53
N SER A 219 -8.14 -13.42 15.74
CA SER A 219 -8.75 -14.76 15.72
C SER A 219 -8.65 -15.49 17.06
N ASN A 220 -7.63 -15.20 17.86
CA ASN A 220 -7.47 -15.74 19.20
C ASN A 220 -8.27 -14.94 20.26
N ILE A 221 -8.38 -13.62 20.11
CA ILE A 221 -9.20 -12.77 21.01
C ILE A 221 -10.69 -13.13 20.92
N TYR A 222 -11.15 -13.55 19.73
CA TYR A 222 -12.54 -13.85 19.42
C TYR A 222 -12.78 -15.34 19.10
N ASP A 223 -11.93 -16.24 19.60
CA ASP A 223 -12.07 -17.69 19.40
C ASP A 223 -13.42 -18.24 19.91
N TRP A 224 -13.99 -17.59 20.93
CA TRP A 224 -15.31 -17.91 21.49
C TRP A 224 -16.43 -17.84 20.44
N LEU A 225 -16.27 -17.10 19.35
CA LEU A 225 -17.23 -17.08 18.24
C LEU A 225 -17.38 -18.45 17.56
N ALA A 226 -16.42 -19.36 17.74
CA ALA A 226 -16.55 -20.75 17.31
C ALA A 226 -17.68 -21.48 18.07
N ASN A 227 -17.98 -21.06 19.30
CA ASN A 227 -19.03 -21.64 20.12
C ASN A 227 -20.42 -21.23 19.62
N PRO A 228 -21.28 -22.18 19.20
CA PRO A 228 -22.65 -21.86 18.77
C PRO A 228 -23.54 -21.36 19.92
N SER A 229 -23.18 -21.63 21.18
CA SER A 229 -23.90 -21.15 22.35
C SER A 229 -23.56 -19.71 22.75
N GLY A 230 -22.64 -19.05 22.03
CA GLY A 230 -22.20 -17.69 22.30
C GLY A 230 -21.07 -17.61 23.33
N PHE A 231 -20.84 -16.40 23.84
CA PHE A 231 -19.78 -16.14 24.82
C PHE A 231 -20.08 -16.82 26.16
N THR A 232 -19.11 -17.55 26.71
CA THR A 232 -19.21 -18.21 28.02
C THR A 232 -17.90 -18.09 28.78
N GLY A 233 -17.95 -17.73 30.05
CA GLY A 233 -16.79 -17.74 30.94
C GLY A 233 -16.03 -16.41 30.98
N ALA A 234 -14.70 -16.49 31.03
CA ALA A 234 -13.82 -15.32 31.01
C ALA A 234 -13.51 -14.92 29.58
N GLY A 235 -13.35 -13.62 29.37
CA GLY A 235 -12.82 -13.03 28.14
C GLY A 235 -11.31 -13.20 28.03
N HIS A 236 -10.75 -12.49 27.06
CA HIS A 236 -9.36 -12.68 26.64
C HIS A 236 -8.38 -11.95 27.58
N PRO A 237 -7.38 -12.63 28.19
CA PRO A 237 -6.37 -11.99 29.02
C PRO A 237 -5.28 -11.32 28.18
N VAL A 238 -4.47 -10.45 28.79
CA VAL A 238 -3.27 -9.94 28.11
C VAL A 238 -2.40 -11.11 27.64
N ALA A 239 -2.12 -11.17 26.35
CA ALA A 239 -1.29 -12.18 25.72
C ALA A 239 -0.35 -11.51 24.70
N ILE A 240 0.66 -12.26 24.26
CA ILE A 240 1.55 -11.84 23.17
C ILE A 240 1.50 -12.93 22.12
N TYR A 241 1.22 -12.55 20.88
CA TYR A 241 1.13 -13.46 19.75
C TYR A 241 2.28 -13.23 18.78
N SER A 242 2.80 -14.34 18.24
CA SER A 242 3.64 -14.37 17.05
C SER A 242 2.94 -15.22 15.99
N LEU A 243 3.23 -14.98 14.71
CA LEU A 243 2.68 -15.80 13.65
C LEU A 243 3.15 -17.26 13.75
N PRO A 244 2.27 -18.24 13.53
CA PRO A 244 2.67 -19.64 13.45
C PRO A 244 3.54 -19.88 12.20
N PRO A 245 4.37 -20.93 12.19
CA PRO A 245 5.17 -21.28 11.02
C PRO A 245 4.31 -21.46 9.76
N GLY A 246 4.73 -20.86 8.65
CA GLY A 246 4.08 -21.01 7.34
C GLY A 246 3.05 -19.93 6.98
N ILE A 247 2.78 -18.97 7.88
CA ILE A 247 2.02 -17.76 7.55
C ILE A 247 3.04 -16.63 7.31
N ALA A 248 2.97 -16.00 6.14
CA ALA A 248 3.80 -14.83 5.83
C ALA A 248 3.30 -13.63 6.64
N TYR A 249 4.22 -12.76 7.09
CA TYR A 249 3.86 -11.51 7.73
C TYR A 249 3.59 -10.44 6.67
N GLU A 250 2.33 -10.21 6.33
CA GLU A 250 1.94 -9.36 5.19
C GLU A 250 0.67 -8.55 5.51
N SER A 251 0.46 -7.43 4.81
CA SER A 251 -0.78 -6.65 4.95
C SER A 251 -1.98 -7.36 4.30
N VAL A 252 -3.09 -7.46 5.03
CA VAL A 252 -4.33 -8.12 4.55
C VAL A 252 -5.30 -7.09 4.00
N TYR A 253 -5.11 -6.72 2.74
CA TYR A 253 -6.00 -5.80 2.04
C TYR A 253 -7.34 -6.45 1.65
N PRO A 254 -8.48 -5.73 1.71
CA PRO A 254 -9.74 -6.18 1.14
C PRO A 254 -9.63 -6.58 -0.34
N TYR A 255 -10.35 -7.62 -0.77
CA TYR A 255 -10.35 -8.04 -2.18
C TYR A 255 -10.62 -6.92 -3.19
N SER A 256 -11.51 -5.98 -2.87
CA SER A 256 -11.78 -4.83 -3.76
C SER A 256 -10.54 -3.97 -4.01
N GLU A 257 -9.70 -3.78 -3.00
CA GLU A 257 -8.46 -3.00 -3.09
C GLU A 257 -7.38 -3.78 -3.84
N GLN A 258 -7.29 -5.10 -3.60
CA GLN A 258 -6.40 -5.98 -4.38
C GLN A 258 -6.75 -5.95 -5.88
N ILE A 259 -8.04 -6.05 -6.22
CA ILE A 259 -8.51 -6.00 -7.61
C ILE A 259 -8.18 -4.64 -8.25
N GLN A 260 -8.39 -3.54 -7.52
CA GLN A 260 -8.05 -2.20 -8.00
C GLN A 260 -6.53 -2.02 -8.22
N SER A 261 -5.71 -2.53 -7.29
CA SER A 261 -4.25 -2.52 -7.42
C SER A 261 -3.80 -3.31 -8.66
N LEU A 262 -4.36 -4.52 -8.85
CA LEU A 262 -4.10 -5.35 -10.05
C LEU A 262 -4.52 -4.64 -11.34
N GLN A 263 -5.70 -4.03 -11.38
CA GLN A 263 -6.17 -3.27 -12.54
C GLN A 263 -5.25 -2.09 -12.85
N SER A 264 -4.80 -1.37 -11.83
CA SER A 264 -3.87 -0.24 -11.96
C SER A 264 -2.52 -0.69 -12.49
N SER A 265 -1.97 -1.79 -11.96
CA SER A 265 -0.74 -2.40 -12.44
C SER A 265 -0.85 -2.86 -13.90
N ILE A 266 -1.95 -3.50 -14.29
CA ILE A 266 -2.20 -3.91 -15.68
C ILE A 266 -2.27 -2.69 -16.61
N ASN A 267 -2.94 -1.62 -16.19
CA ASN A 267 -3.05 -0.40 -17.00
C ASN A 267 -1.69 0.30 -17.15
N GLN A 268 -0.88 0.32 -16.09
CA GLN A 268 0.49 0.85 -16.14
C GLN A 268 1.37 0.02 -17.08
N MET A 269 1.37 -1.32 -16.94
CA MET A 269 2.14 -2.19 -17.84
C MET A 269 1.71 -2.02 -19.31
N ARG A 270 0.42 -1.86 -19.58
CA ARG A 270 -0.07 -1.58 -20.94
C ARG A 270 0.48 -0.26 -21.48
N LEU A 271 0.53 0.78 -20.66
CA LEU A 271 1.09 2.07 -21.04
C LEU A 271 2.60 1.95 -21.33
N GLU A 272 3.34 1.26 -20.46
CA GLU A 272 4.78 1.02 -20.65
C GLU A 272 5.07 0.25 -21.95
N ILE A 273 4.28 -0.80 -22.25
CA ILE A 273 4.40 -1.55 -23.51
C ILE A 273 4.12 -0.65 -24.71
N LEU A 274 3.09 0.19 -24.66
CA LEU A 274 2.80 1.13 -25.75
C LEU A 274 3.92 2.14 -25.97
N ILE A 275 4.50 2.68 -24.89
CA ILE A 275 5.64 3.59 -24.96
C ILE A 275 6.84 2.88 -25.62
N VAL A 276 7.17 1.68 -25.17
CA VAL A 276 8.27 0.89 -25.75
C VAL A 276 8.03 0.59 -27.23
N ALA A 277 6.80 0.23 -27.61
CA ALA A 277 6.43 -0.03 -29.01
C ALA A 277 6.59 1.22 -29.90
N VAL A 278 6.15 2.39 -29.43
CA VAL A 278 6.30 3.67 -30.15
C VAL A 278 7.78 4.04 -30.28
N VAL A 279 8.56 3.94 -29.21
CA VAL A 279 10.00 4.24 -29.23
C VAL A 279 10.75 3.29 -30.18
N ALA A 280 10.46 1.99 -30.13
CA ALA A 280 11.04 1.00 -31.03
C ALA A 280 10.68 1.29 -32.50
N GLY A 281 9.42 1.64 -32.78
CA GLY A 281 8.96 2.03 -34.12
C GLY A 281 9.68 3.27 -34.65
N LEU A 282 9.86 4.30 -33.82
CA LEU A 282 10.62 5.50 -34.18
C LEU A 282 12.09 5.21 -34.45
N LEU A 283 12.74 4.41 -33.60
CA LEU A 283 14.13 4.00 -33.79
C LEU A 283 14.33 3.21 -35.09
N LEU A 284 13.38 2.34 -35.42
CA LEU A 284 13.40 1.56 -36.65
C LEU A 284 13.23 2.47 -37.87
N ALA A 285 12.30 3.44 -37.83
CA ALA A 285 12.11 4.44 -38.89
C ALA A 285 13.36 5.31 -39.12
N VAL A 286 14.00 5.79 -38.04
CA VAL A 286 15.25 6.57 -38.11
C VAL A 286 16.38 5.73 -38.71
N SER A 287 16.50 4.47 -38.29
CA SER A 287 17.51 3.54 -38.81
C SER A 287 17.34 3.28 -40.31
N LEU A 288 16.09 3.10 -40.77
CA LEU A 288 15.75 2.96 -42.19
C LEU A 288 16.09 4.21 -42.99
N ALA A 289 15.71 5.39 -42.50
CA ALA A 289 16.00 6.66 -43.17
C ALA A 289 17.53 6.89 -43.33
N LEU A 290 18.29 6.65 -42.26
CA LEU A 290 19.76 6.71 -42.30
C LEU A 290 20.35 5.69 -43.28
N GLY A 291 19.84 4.46 -43.28
CA GLY A 291 20.26 3.42 -44.22
C GLY A 291 20.05 3.82 -45.68
N ILE A 292 18.88 4.39 -46.00
CA ILE A 292 18.56 4.90 -47.35
C ILE A 292 19.49 6.06 -47.74
N LEU A 293 19.73 7.02 -46.84
CA LEU A 293 20.63 8.16 -47.08
C LEU A 293 22.07 7.70 -47.34
N LEU A 294 22.58 6.77 -46.54
CA LEU A 294 23.93 6.21 -46.71
C LEU A 294 24.06 5.42 -48.01
N ALA A 295 23.03 4.68 -48.42
CA ALA A 295 23.02 3.96 -49.69
C ALA A 295 23.04 4.90 -50.91
N ARG A 296 22.32 6.03 -50.85
CA ARG A 296 22.35 7.04 -51.93
C ARG A 296 23.73 7.67 -52.10
N ASN A 297 24.43 7.99 -51.00
CA ASN A 297 25.77 8.58 -51.08
C ASN A 297 26.81 7.63 -51.70
N LYS A 298 26.74 6.32 -51.42
CA LYS A 298 27.64 5.33 -52.06
C LYS A 298 27.47 5.26 -53.58
N HIS A 299 26.24 5.43 -54.08
CA HIS A 299 25.97 5.35 -55.51
C HIS A 299 26.53 6.55 -56.28
N VAL A 300 26.57 7.73 -55.66
CA VAL A 300 27.19 8.94 -56.25
C VAL A 300 28.71 8.80 -56.31
N GLN A 301 29.32 8.22 -55.27
CA GLN A 301 30.78 8.08 -55.19
C GLN A 301 31.34 7.03 -56.17
N ALA A 302 30.60 5.93 -56.40
CA ALA A 302 30.94 4.94 -57.42
C ALA A 302 30.79 5.50 -58.86
N GLN A 303 29.93 6.51 -59.07
CA GLN A 303 29.74 7.13 -60.37
C GLN A 303 30.86 8.14 -60.67
N THR A 304 31.40 8.83 -59.67
CA THR A 304 32.54 9.76 -59.83
C THR A 304 33.87 9.06 -60.17
N ASP A 305 34.11 7.84 -59.71
CA ASP A 305 35.35 7.11 -60.03
C ASP A 305 35.38 6.56 -61.48
N SER A 306 34.25 6.56 -62.20
CA SER A 306 34.15 6.07 -63.59
C SER A 306 34.42 7.13 -64.67
N TRP A 307 34.68 8.38 -64.31
CA TRP A 307 34.89 9.51 -65.24
C TRP A 307 36.32 10.08 -65.24
N GLN A 308 37.34 9.30 -64.87
CA GLN A 308 38.72 9.67 -65.21
C GLN A 308 38.96 9.49 -66.72
N ILE A 309 38.63 10.55 -67.47
CA ILE A 309 38.99 10.75 -68.86
C ILE A 309 40.52 10.76 -68.97
N VAL A 310 41.08 9.76 -69.65
CA VAL A 310 42.48 9.73 -70.07
C VAL A 310 42.70 10.86 -71.08
N GLY A 311 43.41 11.91 -70.67
CA GLY A 311 43.86 12.97 -71.58
C GLY A 311 45.04 12.50 -72.47
N PRO A 312 45.22 13.05 -73.68
CA PRO A 312 46.24 12.60 -74.63
C PRO A 312 47.67 12.99 -74.18
N PRO A 313 48.71 12.32 -74.68
CA PRO A 313 50.09 12.56 -74.25
C PRO A 313 50.61 13.93 -74.69
N ALA A 314 51.44 14.53 -73.84
CA ALA A 314 52.05 15.85 -74.02
C ALA A 314 53.04 15.89 -75.20
N PRO A 315 53.21 17.05 -75.88
CA PRO A 315 54.18 17.20 -76.94
C PRO A 315 55.60 17.41 -76.40
N THR A 316 56.55 16.79 -77.09
CA THR A 316 57.99 16.80 -76.85
C THR A 316 58.58 18.19 -77.11
N GLU A 317 59.25 18.79 -76.12
CA GLU A 317 60.06 19.99 -76.31
C GLU A 317 61.33 19.64 -77.10
N LEU A 318 61.48 20.26 -78.28
CA LEU A 318 62.74 20.36 -79.02
C LEU A 318 63.51 21.57 -78.48
N SER A 319 64.50 21.35 -77.62
CA SER A 319 65.55 22.32 -77.34
C SER A 319 66.78 21.99 -78.19
N VAL A 320 67.09 22.93 -79.07
CA VAL A 320 68.20 22.93 -80.02
C VAL A 320 69.53 22.87 -79.27
N PHE A 321 70.35 21.85 -79.56
CA PHE A 321 71.76 21.82 -79.21
C PHE A 321 72.62 22.21 -80.42
N VAL A 322 73.17 23.41 -80.28
CA VAL A 322 74.47 23.96 -80.72
C VAL A 322 75.50 22.94 -81.23
N MET A 323 76.14 23.22 -82.39
CA MET A 323 77.44 22.73 -82.94
C MET A 323 77.54 23.30 -84.40
N ASP A 324 78.64 23.59 -85.08
CA ASP A 324 80.07 23.23 -84.98
C ASP A 324 80.40 21.91 -84.30
#